data_AF-A0A7C7U1Q3-F1
#
_entry.id   AF-A0A7C7U1Q3-F1
#
_cell.length_a   1.000
_cell.length_b   1.000
_cell.length_c   1.000
_cell.angle_alpha   90.00
_cell.angle_beta   90.00
_cell.angle_gamma   90.00
#
_symmetry.space_group_name_H-M   'P 1'
#
loop_
_entity.id
_entity.type
_entity.pdbx_description
1 polymer ?
#
loop_
_entity_poly.entity_id
_entity_poly.type
_entity_poly.pdbx_seq_one_letter_code
_entity_poly.pdbx_strand_id
1 'polypeptide(L)'
;MDLLNRCNGQESLDISTCSATFDDSNGMIFIDPTAVVESGAHIIGPCYIGANAQIRHAAYIRENSWICRDAVVGHCSEVKHSILLPGAKAPHFNYVGDSILGGSVNLGAGVKLSNLRNDGG
;
A
#
# COMPACT_ATOMS: atom_id res chain seq x y z
N MET A 1 -2.74 -25.17 -18.22
CA MET A 1 -1.50 -24.43 -17.93
C MET A 1 -1.82 -23.48 -16.80
N ASP A 2 -1.89 -24.07 -15.61
CA ASP A 2 -2.46 -23.44 -14.42
C ASP A 2 -1.36 -22.71 -13.65
N LEU A 3 -1.53 -21.39 -13.49
CA LEU A 3 -0.69 -20.52 -12.66
C LEU A 3 -1.16 -20.47 -11.20
N LEU A 4 -2.03 -21.40 -10.78
CA LEU A 4 -2.51 -21.58 -9.40
C LEU A 4 -1.43 -22.15 -8.44
N ASN A 5 -0.14 -22.08 -8.77
CA ASN A 5 0.91 -22.84 -8.08
C ASN A 5 2.19 -22.05 -7.80
N ARG A 6 2.09 -20.84 -7.21
CA ARG A 6 3.23 -20.15 -6.59
C ARG A 6 2.93 -19.48 -5.24
N CYS A 7 2.14 -20.16 -4.41
CA CYS A 7 2.15 -19.95 -2.95
C CYS A 7 2.90 -21.08 -2.22
N ASN A 8 4.01 -21.59 -2.79
CA ASN A 8 4.88 -22.59 -2.15
C ASN A 8 6.24 -21.98 -1.82
N GLY A 9 6.31 -21.27 -0.69
CA GLY A 9 7.56 -20.67 -0.21
C GLY A 9 7.55 -20.06 1.19
N GLN A 10 6.40 -19.96 1.87
CA GLN A 10 6.34 -19.60 3.29
C GLN A 10 5.58 -20.71 4.03
N GLU A 11 6.34 -21.59 4.67
CA GLU A 11 5.86 -22.40 5.78
C GLU A 11 5.23 -21.45 6.81
N SER A 12 3.93 -21.61 7.07
CA SER A 12 3.16 -21.01 8.15
C SER A 12 3.62 -19.61 8.60
N LEU A 13 3.02 -18.55 8.01
CA LEU A 13 2.93 -17.27 8.71
C LEU A 13 2.26 -17.56 10.06
N ASP A 14 3.03 -17.45 11.14
CA ASP A 14 2.56 -17.58 12.51
C ASP A 14 1.36 -16.62 12.69
N ILE A 15 0.18 -17.20 12.88
CA ILE A 15 -1.11 -16.52 12.88
C ILE A 15 -1.34 -15.77 14.21
N SER A 16 -0.29 -15.16 14.76
CA SER A 16 -0.42 -14.11 15.78
C SER A 16 -0.91 -12.80 15.12
N THR A 17 -2.12 -12.91 14.54
CA THR A 17 -3.14 -11.90 14.27
C THR A 17 -2.70 -10.53 13.73
N CYS A 18 -2.07 -10.51 12.55
CA CYS A 18 -2.25 -9.38 11.65
C CYS A 18 -3.66 -9.47 11.03
N SER A 19 -4.61 -8.63 11.45
CA SER A 19 -5.98 -8.62 10.93
C SER A 19 -6.12 -7.86 9.60
N ALA A 20 -5.06 -7.80 8.80
CA ALA A 20 -5.12 -7.16 7.50
C ALA A 20 -6.07 -7.94 6.57
N THR A 21 -6.74 -7.23 5.67
CA THR A 21 -7.67 -7.81 4.71
C THR A 21 -7.19 -7.53 3.29
N PHE A 22 -7.34 -8.52 2.42
CA PHE A 22 -6.86 -8.49 1.04
C PHE A 22 -8.02 -8.75 0.11
N ASP A 23 -8.21 -7.89 -0.89
CA ASP A 23 -9.22 -8.01 -1.93
C ASP A 23 -8.54 -8.03 -3.30
N ASP A 24 -8.43 -9.22 -3.89
CA ASP A 24 -7.85 -9.46 -5.21
C ASP A 24 -8.91 -9.59 -6.32
N SER A 25 -10.18 -9.26 -6.03
CA SER A 25 -11.29 -9.40 -6.99
C SER A 25 -11.11 -8.56 -8.25
N ASN A 26 -10.38 -7.44 -8.16
CA ASN A 26 -10.09 -6.52 -9.26
C ASN A 26 -8.69 -6.73 -9.88
N GLY A 27 -7.83 -7.57 -9.30
CA GLY A 27 -6.50 -7.84 -9.82
C GLY A 27 -5.49 -8.32 -8.78
N MET A 28 -4.31 -8.74 -9.25
CA MET A 28 -3.27 -9.34 -8.41
C MET A 28 -2.69 -8.36 -7.37
N ILE A 29 -2.56 -8.83 -6.14
CA ILE A 29 -1.81 -8.16 -5.07
C ILE A 29 -0.42 -8.80 -5.02
N PHE A 30 0.63 -8.02 -5.26
CA PHE A 30 2.01 -8.45 -5.05
C PHE A 30 2.57 -7.82 -3.79
N ILE A 31 3.11 -8.65 -2.88
CA ILE A 31 3.77 -8.21 -1.65
C ILE A 31 5.13 -8.90 -1.56
N ASP A 32 6.19 -8.10 -1.48
CA ASP A 32 7.53 -8.62 -1.25
C ASP A 32 7.62 -9.30 0.13
N PRO A 33 8.32 -10.46 0.26
CA PRO A 33 8.43 -11.18 1.54
C PRO A 33 9.05 -10.37 2.69
N THR A 34 9.77 -9.29 2.38
CA THR A 34 10.39 -8.40 3.39
C THR A 34 9.52 -7.20 3.77
N ALA A 35 8.39 -6.99 3.09
CA ALA A 35 7.46 -5.94 3.46
C ALA A 35 6.74 -6.27 4.77
N VAL A 36 6.43 -5.23 5.55
CA VAL A 36 5.67 -5.34 6.79
C VAL A 36 4.26 -4.82 6.54
N VAL A 37 3.26 -5.66 6.80
CA VAL A 37 1.84 -5.27 6.79
C VAL A 37 1.30 -5.43 8.21
N GLU A 38 0.94 -4.32 8.83
CA GLU A 38 0.40 -4.27 10.18
C GLU A 38 -1.12 -4.54 10.20
N SER A 39 -1.62 -4.86 11.39
CA SER A 39 -3.01 -5.20 11.64
C SER A 39 -3.98 -4.10 11.20
N GLY A 40 -5.13 -4.50 10.68
CA GLY A 40 -6.20 -3.60 10.23
C GLY A 40 -5.95 -2.91 8.88
N ALA A 41 -4.80 -3.11 8.24
CA ALA A 41 -4.61 -2.63 6.88
C ALA A 41 -5.60 -3.30 5.90
N HIS A 42 -6.13 -2.55 4.96
CA HIS A 42 -6.98 -3.09 3.89
C HIS A 42 -6.31 -2.84 2.54
N ILE A 43 -6.13 -3.89 1.74
CA ILE A 43 -5.34 -3.84 0.50
C ILE A 43 -6.19 -4.40 -0.64
N ILE A 44 -6.40 -3.59 -1.67
CA ILE A 44 -7.17 -3.94 -2.87
C ILE A 44 -6.24 -3.96 -4.09
N GLY A 45 -6.31 -5.05 -4.85
CA GLY A 45 -5.56 -5.24 -6.09
C GLY A 45 -6.23 -4.61 -7.33
N PRO A 46 -5.49 -4.39 -8.44
CA PRO A 46 -4.08 -4.72 -8.60
C PRO A 46 -3.18 -3.72 -7.86
N CYS A 47 -2.20 -4.20 -7.11
CA CYS A 47 -1.23 -3.33 -6.44
C CYS A 47 0.11 -4.03 -6.22
N TYR A 48 1.14 -3.23 -5.98
CA TYR A 48 2.50 -3.70 -5.69
C TYR A 48 3.00 -3.08 -4.38
N ILE A 49 3.54 -3.93 -3.50
CA ILE A 49 4.19 -3.55 -2.26
C ILE A 49 5.60 -4.16 -2.28
N GLY A 50 6.62 -3.29 -2.38
CA GLY A 50 8.01 -3.68 -2.57
C GLY A 50 8.78 -3.98 -1.29
N ALA A 51 10.04 -4.38 -1.46
CA ALA A 51 10.92 -4.81 -0.37
C ALA A 51 11.04 -3.78 0.77
N ASN A 52 10.97 -4.24 2.01
CA ASN A 52 11.01 -3.44 3.24
C ASN A 52 9.95 -2.31 3.32
N ALA A 53 8.96 -2.27 2.43
CA ALA A 53 7.88 -1.30 2.55
C ALA A 53 7.10 -1.54 3.86
N GLN A 54 6.62 -0.46 4.48
CA GLN A 54 5.83 -0.54 5.71
C GLN A 54 4.41 -0.08 5.42
N ILE A 55 3.47 -1.00 5.51
CA ILE A 55 2.03 -0.74 5.47
C ILE A 55 1.53 -0.81 6.91
N ARG A 56 1.36 0.36 7.53
CA ARG A 56 1.10 0.46 8.97
C ARG A 56 -0.38 0.30 9.31
N HIS A 57 -0.66 0.26 10.61
CA HIS A 57 -1.99 0.01 11.17
C HIS A 57 -3.09 0.82 10.49
N ALA A 58 -4.12 0.12 10.01
CA ALA A 58 -5.29 0.71 9.34
C ALA A 58 -4.98 1.54 8.08
N ALA A 59 -3.82 1.33 7.44
CA ALA A 59 -3.57 1.86 6.11
C ALA A 59 -4.58 1.28 5.10
N TYR A 60 -5.02 2.11 4.15
CA TYR A 60 -5.92 1.68 3.08
C TYR A 60 -5.23 1.81 1.72
N ILE A 61 -4.86 0.68 1.14
CA ILE A 61 -4.24 0.62 -0.19
C ILE A 61 -5.31 0.21 -1.19
N ARG A 62 -5.53 1.06 -2.17
CA ARG A 62 -6.49 0.84 -3.24
C ARG A 62 -5.80 0.48 -4.55
N GLU A 63 -6.62 0.15 -5.53
CA GLU A 63 -6.21 -0.34 -6.83
C GLU A 63 -5.21 0.59 -7.52
N ASN A 64 -4.36 0.00 -8.35
CA ASN A 64 -3.32 0.65 -9.14
C ASN A 64 -2.30 1.43 -8.29
N SER A 65 -2.08 1.02 -7.05
CA SER A 65 -1.09 1.63 -6.16
C SER A 65 0.23 0.87 -6.15
N TRP A 66 1.34 1.60 -6.22
CA TRP A 66 2.69 1.07 -6.26
C TRP A 66 3.52 1.63 -5.11
N ILE A 67 3.74 0.83 -4.08
CA ILE A 67 4.54 1.19 -2.92
C ILE A 67 5.93 0.61 -3.12
N CYS A 68 6.89 1.45 -3.54
CA CYS A 68 8.24 0.97 -3.83
C CYS A 68 9.01 0.59 -2.55
N ARG A 69 10.21 0.05 -2.75
CA ARG A 69 11.10 -0.36 -1.66
C ARG A 69 11.29 0.73 -0.60
N ASP A 70 11.35 0.32 0.66
CA ASP A 70 11.58 1.18 1.83
C ASP A 70 10.53 2.32 2.01
N ALA A 71 9.44 2.33 1.24
CA ALA A 71 8.38 3.34 1.34
C ALA A 71 7.44 3.03 2.52
N VAL A 72 6.75 4.07 3.01
CA VAL A 72 5.86 3.98 4.16
C VAL A 72 4.46 4.49 3.81
N VAL A 73 3.47 3.60 3.90
CA VAL A 73 2.06 3.98 4.02
C VAL A 73 1.69 3.83 5.49
N GLY A 74 1.48 4.97 6.13
CA GLY A 74 1.38 5.04 7.56
C GLY A 74 -0.02 4.85 8.15
N HIS A 75 -0.15 5.13 9.44
CA HIS A 75 -1.38 4.89 10.19
C HIS A 75 -2.56 5.67 9.60
N CYS A 76 -3.65 4.96 9.28
CA CYS A 76 -4.86 5.53 8.68
C CYS A 76 -4.59 6.40 7.44
N SER A 77 -3.51 6.10 6.70
CA SER A 77 -3.21 6.73 5.42
C SER A 77 -3.82 5.93 4.28
N GLU A 78 -4.41 6.63 3.32
CA GLU A 78 -4.98 6.03 2.11
C GLU A 78 -4.10 6.35 0.89
N VAL A 79 -3.84 5.33 0.07
CA VAL A 79 -3.17 5.45 -1.23
C VAL A 79 -4.04 4.82 -2.30
N LYS A 80 -4.28 5.56 -3.38
CA LYS A 80 -5.11 5.11 -4.51
C LYS A 80 -4.48 5.53 -5.82
N HIS A 81 -4.32 4.61 -6.76
CA HIS A 81 -3.85 4.88 -8.11
C HIS A 81 -2.60 5.78 -8.13
N SER A 82 -1.61 5.45 -7.30
CA SER A 82 -0.46 6.32 -7.03
C SER A 82 0.83 5.53 -6.89
N ILE A 83 1.94 6.20 -7.18
CA ILE A 83 3.29 5.64 -7.02
C ILE A 83 4.00 6.35 -5.87
N LEU A 84 4.40 5.58 -4.85
CA LEU A 84 5.33 6.02 -3.82
C LEU A 84 6.71 5.51 -4.18
N LEU A 85 7.56 6.39 -4.74
CA LEU A 85 8.93 6.04 -5.13
C LEU A 85 9.78 5.61 -3.92
N PRO A 86 10.97 4.98 -4.12
CA PRO A 86 11.76 4.41 -3.04
C PRO A 86 11.97 5.36 -1.86
N GLY A 87 11.66 4.88 -0.65
CA GLY A 87 11.78 5.64 0.60
C GLY A 87 10.75 6.76 0.82
N ALA A 88 9.77 6.95 -0.07
CA ALA A 88 8.70 7.93 0.11
C ALA A 88 7.82 7.59 1.32
N LYS A 89 7.36 8.61 2.06
CA LYS A 89 6.60 8.42 3.29
C LYS A 89 5.31 9.23 3.29
N ALA A 90 4.20 8.53 3.51
CA ALA A 90 2.88 9.07 3.84
C ALA A 90 2.50 8.57 5.26
N PRO A 91 3.19 9.04 6.31
CA PRO A 91 3.30 8.32 7.58
C PRO A 91 2.08 8.43 8.50
N HIS A 92 1.22 9.44 8.36
CA HIS A 92 0.15 9.69 9.34
C HIS A 92 -1.05 10.38 8.70
N PHE A 93 -2.19 9.68 8.66
CA PHE A 93 -3.47 10.24 8.22
C PHE A 93 -3.39 10.94 6.85
N ASN A 94 -2.62 10.41 5.91
CA ASN A 94 -2.46 11.01 4.59
C ASN A 94 -3.54 10.52 3.60
N TYR A 95 -3.77 11.28 2.54
CA TYR A 95 -4.48 10.80 1.35
C TYR A 95 -3.63 11.11 0.13
N VAL A 96 -3.25 10.06 -0.60
CA VAL A 96 -2.41 10.12 -1.81
C VAL A 96 -3.19 9.45 -2.94
N GLY A 97 -3.91 10.26 -3.72
CA GLY A 97 -4.71 9.81 -4.85
C GLY A 97 -4.14 10.31 -6.17
N ASP A 98 -4.11 9.45 -7.19
CA ASP A 98 -3.79 9.82 -8.59
C ASP A 98 -2.48 10.63 -8.71
N SER A 99 -1.44 10.21 -7.99
CA SER A 99 -0.21 10.98 -7.74
C SER A 99 1.08 10.17 -7.83
N ILE A 100 2.21 10.87 -7.97
CA ILE A 100 3.56 10.30 -7.80
C ILE A 100 4.26 11.05 -6.67
N LEU A 101 4.62 10.34 -5.59
CA LEU A 101 5.51 10.88 -4.56
C LEU A 101 6.96 10.60 -4.94
N GLY A 102 7.79 11.65 -4.87
CA GLY A 102 9.23 11.58 -5.13
C GLY A 102 9.97 10.60 -4.21
N GLY A 103 11.17 10.17 -4.60
CA GLY A 103 12.00 9.31 -3.74
C GLY A 103 12.40 10.02 -2.45
N SER A 104 12.37 9.30 -1.32
CA SER A 104 12.74 9.80 0.02
C SER A 104 11.98 11.05 0.51
N VAL A 105 10.87 11.43 -0.12
CA VAL A 105 10.01 12.51 0.37
C VAL A 105 9.29 12.07 1.65
N ASN A 106 8.93 13.03 2.50
CA ASN A 106 8.17 12.78 3.70
C ASN A 106 7.01 13.77 3.79
N LEU A 107 5.78 13.27 3.67
CA LEU A 107 4.60 14.10 3.86
C LEU A 107 4.42 14.42 5.33
N GLY A 108 4.05 15.67 5.62
CA GLY A 108 3.54 16.04 6.93
C GLY A 108 2.29 15.24 7.29
N ALA A 109 2.04 15.09 8.58
CA ALA A 109 0.82 14.43 9.06
C ALA A 109 -0.42 15.18 8.54
N GLY A 110 -1.43 14.44 8.09
CA GLY A 110 -2.69 15.00 7.63
C GLY A 110 -2.67 15.65 6.24
N VAL A 111 -1.54 15.67 5.54
CA VAL A 111 -1.49 16.17 4.15
C VAL A 111 -2.41 15.34 3.26
N LYS A 112 -3.29 16.02 2.52
CA LYS A 112 -4.23 15.44 1.55
C LYS A 112 -3.93 16.01 0.17
N LEU A 113 -3.77 15.13 -0.81
CA LEU A 113 -3.62 15.54 -2.21
C LEU A 113 -5.00 15.62 -2.86
N SER A 114 -5.41 16.80 -3.30
CA SER A 114 -6.63 16.94 -4.09
C SER A 114 -6.39 16.36 -5.48
N ASN A 115 -7.19 15.37 -5.87
CA ASN A 115 -7.15 14.71 -7.18
C ASN A 115 -8.39 15.03 -8.04
N LEU A 116 -9.24 15.93 -7.56
CA LEU A 116 -10.39 16.47 -8.30
C LEU A 116 -10.31 18.00 -8.26
N ARG A 117 -10.73 18.65 -9.36
CA ARG A 117 -10.88 20.12 -9.40
C ARG A 117 -12.03 20.54 -8.50
N ASN A 118 -11.85 21.64 -7.77
CA ASN A 118 -12.84 22.16 -6.83
C ASN A 118 -13.64 23.35 -7.39
N ASP A 119 -13.86 23.37 -8.70
CA ASP A 119 -14.56 24.43 -9.44
C ASP A 119 -15.92 23.99 -9.98
N GLY A 120 -16.33 22.74 -9.76
CA GLY A 120 -17.63 22.21 -10.17
C GLY A 120 -17.71 21.73 -11.63
N GLY A 121 -16.59 21.76 -12.37
CA GLY A 121 -16.54 21.39 -13.80
C GLY A 121 -16.49 22.60 -14.72
#